data_AF-A0A1V4R352-F1
#
_entry.id   AF-A0A1V4R352-F1
#
_cell.length_a   1.000
_cell.length_b   1.000
_cell.length_c   1.000
_cell.angle_alpha   90.00
_cell.angle_beta   90.00
_cell.angle_gamma   90.00
#
_symmetry.space_group_name_H-M   'P 1'
#
loop_
_entity.id
_entity.type
_entity.pdbx_description
1 polymer ?
#
loop_
_entity_poly.entity_id
_entity_poly.type
_entity_poly.pdbx_seq_one_letter_code
_entity_poly.pdbx_strand_id
1 'polypeptide(L)'
;MSEFINNSGKRLEGLFQFSQGILRDEDGTKLLAKYGEILKHITPHDMIAMEEKQLRMGVKPGEIKDKIEKVMNAIYDHLKNYEWNKPQEGHALYYLMQENRELEKILSELKQNLKDRAYKVAKINVSKLLLMEHHYRRKENILFPFLEKIWENCLPLSVMWSLHDDIRMKLKQLLTILSENEGFTPEIFSLIGEVFFLMYGMISKEELIIYPVAMETLTSKELRDFFSNQNRRIEQAAIRSDPEYNTIGHNLHRRK
;
A
#
# COMPACT_ATOMS: atom_id res chain seq x y z
N MET A 1 15.84 22.83 -18.53
CA MET A 1 14.55 22.94 -17.79
C MET A 1 13.33 22.81 -18.70
N SER A 2 13.34 23.32 -19.94
CA SER A 2 12.22 23.17 -20.89
C SER A 2 12.01 21.73 -21.38
N GLU A 3 13.07 20.94 -21.60
CA GLU A 3 12.92 19.55 -22.06
C GLU A 3 12.33 18.61 -21.00
N PHE A 4 12.72 18.73 -19.73
CA PHE A 4 12.14 17.92 -18.64
C PHE A 4 10.65 18.18 -18.41
N ILE A 5 10.23 19.45 -18.48
CA ILE A 5 8.82 19.87 -18.32
C ILE A 5 7.99 19.51 -19.56
N ASN A 6 8.55 19.63 -20.77
CA ASN A 6 7.85 19.29 -22.01
C ASN A 6 7.72 17.76 -22.19
N ASN A 7 8.60 16.97 -21.55
CA ASN A 7 8.54 15.51 -21.57
C ASN A 7 7.54 14.96 -20.52
N SER A 8 7.41 15.59 -19.34
CA SER A 8 6.45 15.12 -18.31
C SER A 8 4.99 15.20 -18.76
N GLY A 9 4.59 16.28 -19.43
CA GLY A 9 3.22 16.41 -19.97
C GLY A 9 2.88 15.34 -20.99
N LYS A 10 3.81 14.99 -21.88
CA LYS A 10 3.63 13.91 -22.88
C LYS A 10 3.57 12.54 -22.23
N ARG A 11 4.42 12.27 -21.23
CA ARG A 11 4.40 11.01 -20.49
C ARG A 11 3.10 10.82 -19.73
N LEU A 12 2.66 11.85 -19.00
CA LEU A 12 1.38 11.83 -18.30
C LEU A 12 0.22 11.58 -19.27
N GLU A 13 0.16 12.28 -20.41
CA GLU A 13 -0.92 12.08 -21.37
C GLU A 13 -0.91 10.67 -21.97
N GLY A 14 0.27 10.16 -22.36
CA GLY A 14 0.39 8.81 -22.90
C GLY A 14 -0.02 7.72 -21.89
N LEU A 15 0.46 7.84 -20.64
CA LEU A 15 0.10 6.93 -19.55
C LEU A 15 -1.39 7.03 -19.21
N PHE A 16 -1.95 8.23 -19.19
CA PHE A 16 -3.37 8.46 -18.97
C PHE A 16 -4.23 7.80 -20.05
N GLN A 17 -3.90 8.01 -21.33
CA GLN A 17 -4.64 7.40 -22.44
C GLN A 17 -4.50 5.87 -22.45
N PHE A 18 -3.32 5.34 -22.12
CA PHE A 18 -3.12 3.91 -21.92
C PHE A 18 -4.04 3.38 -20.81
N SER A 19 -4.03 4.01 -19.64
CA SER A 19 -4.85 3.61 -18.49
C SER A 19 -6.35 3.72 -18.78
N GLN A 20 -6.80 4.74 -19.49
CA GLN A 20 -8.19 4.87 -19.94
C GLN A 20 -8.62 3.77 -20.91
N GLY A 21 -7.74 3.36 -21.83
CA GLY A 21 -8.02 2.21 -22.70
C GLY A 21 -8.18 0.91 -21.90
N ILE A 22 -7.34 0.70 -20.89
CA ILE A 22 -7.44 -0.46 -19.99
C ILE A 22 -8.74 -0.42 -19.17
N LEU A 23 -9.16 0.75 -18.69
CA LEU A 23 -10.45 0.93 -17.99
C LEU A 23 -11.64 0.58 -18.88
N ARG A 24 -11.54 0.82 -20.19
CA ARG A 24 -12.56 0.48 -21.19
C ARG A 24 -12.46 -0.94 -21.75
N ASP A 25 -11.59 -1.77 -21.17
CA ASP A 25 -11.30 -3.13 -21.62
C ASP A 25 -10.87 -3.23 -23.10
N GLU A 26 -10.18 -2.21 -23.59
CA GLU A 26 -9.51 -2.25 -24.90
C GLU A 26 -8.34 -3.26 -24.90
N ASP A 27 -7.93 -3.69 -26.09
CA ASP A 27 -6.85 -4.67 -26.27
C ASP A 27 -5.50 -4.11 -25.79
N GLY A 28 -4.99 -4.68 -24.69
CA GLY A 28 -3.72 -4.30 -24.09
C GLY A 28 -2.52 -4.39 -25.04
N THR A 29 -2.52 -5.32 -25.99
CA THR A 29 -1.44 -5.46 -26.98
C THR A 29 -1.41 -4.27 -27.93
N LYS A 30 -2.60 -3.82 -28.37
CA LYS A 30 -2.73 -2.63 -29.23
C LYS A 30 -2.38 -1.35 -28.48
N LEU A 31 -2.80 -1.25 -27.21
CA LEU A 31 -2.45 -0.13 -26.35
C LEU A 31 -0.93 -0.05 -26.11
N LEU A 32 -0.27 -1.18 -25.85
CA LEU A 32 1.18 -1.25 -25.71
C LEU A 32 1.91 -0.91 -27.02
N ALA A 33 1.42 -1.38 -28.16
CA ALA A 33 2.00 -0.99 -29.46
C ALA A 33 1.91 0.52 -29.71
N LYS A 34 0.83 1.17 -29.23
CA LYS A 34 0.60 2.60 -29.41
C LYS A 34 1.37 3.49 -28.42
N TYR A 35 1.41 3.10 -27.15
CA TYR A 35 1.94 3.94 -26.07
C TYR A 35 3.25 3.43 -25.47
N GLY A 36 3.72 2.24 -25.85
CA GLY A 36 4.86 1.56 -25.24
C GLY A 36 6.15 2.37 -25.19
N GLU A 37 6.48 3.13 -26.24
CA GLU A 37 7.66 4.01 -26.23
C GLU A 37 7.58 5.10 -25.16
N ILE A 38 6.38 5.67 -24.92
CA ILE A 38 6.18 6.65 -23.86
C ILE A 38 6.24 5.98 -22.47
N LEU A 39 5.68 4.75 -22.36
CA LEU A 39 5.68 4.00 -21.10
C LEU A 39 7.08 3.65 -20.59
N LYS A 40 8.09 3.56 -21.48
CA LYS A 40 9.48 3.28 -21.09
C LYS A 40 10.12 4.34 -20.19
N HIS A 41 9.58 5.54 -20.18
CA HIS A 41 10.17 6.69 -19.51
C HIS A 41 9.33 7.19 -18.33
N ILE A 42 8.27 6.46 -17.97
CA ILE A 42 7.39 6.84 -16.87
C ILE A 42 8.15 6.86 -15.55
N THR A 43 7.70 7.72 -14.64
CA THR A 43 8.22 7.82 -13.29
C THR A 43 7.10 7.56 -12.26
N PRO A 44 7.46 7.34 -10.99
CA PRO A 44 6.50 7.32 -9.89
C PRO A 44 5.57 8.53 -9.83
N HIS A 45 6.07 9.72 -10.15
CA HIS A 45 5.26 10.95 -10.21
C HIS A 45 4.22 10.92 -11.32
N ASP A 46 4.55 10.35 -12.48
CA ASP A 46 3.61 10.23 -13.59
C ASP A 46 2.43 9.32 -13.22
N MET A 47 2.65 8.28 -12.40
CA MET A 47 1.58 7.43 -11.87
C MET A 47 0.62 8.18 -10.95
N ILE A 48 1.16 8.93 -9.98
CA ILE A 48 0.34 9.73 -9.07
C ILE A 48 -0.47 10.77 -9.86
N ALA A 49 0.18 11.49 -10.77
CA ALA A 49 -0.50 12.50 -11.59
C ALA A 49 -1.58 11.89 -12.50
N MET A 50 -1.35 10.67 -13.02
CA MET A 50 -2.33 9.97 -13.84
C MET A 50 -3.57 9.56 -13.05
N GLU A 51 -3.40 8.94 -11.87
CA GLU A 51 -4.53 8.56 -11.02
C GLU A 51 -5.29 9.79 -10.50
N GLU A 52 -4.57 10.85 -10.13
CA GLU A 52 -5.15 12.14 -9.74
C GLU A 52 -6.06 12.68 -10.86
N LYS A 53 -5.58 12.67 -12.10
CA LYS A 53 -6.35 13.12 -13.27
C LYS A 53 -7.59 12.27 -13.47
N GLN A 54 -7.52 10.95 -13.30
CA GLN A 54 -8.68 10.06 -13.41
C GLN A 54 -9.73 10.36 -12.35
N LEU A 55 -9.31 10.52 -11.09
CA LEU A 55 -10.19 10.83 -9.97
C LEU A 55 -10.88 12.19 -10.16
N ARG A 56 -10.15 13.22 -10.62
CA ARG A 56 -10.72 14.54 -10.94
C ARG A 56 -11.71 14.50 -12.10
N MET A 57 -11.54 13.56 -13.03
CA MET A 57 -12.49 13.33 -14.13
C MET A 57 -13.71 12.50 -13.70
N GLY A 58 -13.80 12.11 -12.43
CA GLY A 58 -14.95 11.40 -11.87
C GLY A 58 -14.85 9.87 -11.91
N VAL A 59 -13.71 9.30 -12.31
CA VAL A 59 -13.48 7.86 -12.17
C VAL A 59 -13.44 7.52 -10.69
N LYS A 60 -14.22 6.53 -10.25
CA LYS A 60 -14.27 6.18 -8.81
C LYS A 60 -13.07 5.34 -8.40
N PRO A 61 -12.63 5.41 -7.12
CA PRO A 61 -11.54 4.57 -6.62
C PRO A 61 -11.73 3.07 -6.89
N GLY A 62 -12.96 2.55 -6.78
CA GLY A 62 -13.26 1.15 -7.08
C GLY A 62 -12.95 0.75 -8.52
N GLU A 63 -13.30 1.60 -9.50
CA GLU A 63 -13.03 1.34 -10.92
C GLU A 63 -11.53 1.35 -11.22
N ILE A 64 -10.76 2.22 -10.54
CA ILE A 64 -9.30 2.24 -10.62
C ILE A 64 -8.71 0.95 -10.07
N LYS A 65 -9.11 0.53 -8.85
CA LYS A 65 -8.61 -0.70 -8.20
C LYS A 65 -8.77 -1.93 -9.08
N ASP A 66 -9.90 -2.07 -9.76
CA ASP A 66 -10.20 -3.24 -10.60
C ASP A 66 -9.24 -3.39 -11.80
N LYS A 67 -8.57 -2.31 -12.22
CA LYS A 67 -7.76 -2.27 -13.43
C LYS A 67 -6.31 -1.86 -13.20
N ILE A 68 -5.99 -1.25 -12.05
CA ILE A 68 -4.67 -0.66 -11.77
C ILE A 68 -3.55 -1.69 -11.89
N GLU A 69 -3.80 -2.96 -11.56
CA GLU A 69 -2.80 -4.02 -11.65
C GLU A 69 -2.39 -4.30 -13.10
N LYS A 70 -3.30 -4.19 -14.07
CA LYS A 70 -2.95 -4.31 -15.50
C LYS A 70 -2.05 -3.16 -15.94
N VAL A 71 -2.32 -1.95 -15.43
CA VAL A 71 -1.51 -0.76 -15.72
C VAL A 71 -0.13 -0.89 -15.08
N MET A 72 -0.07 -1.27 -13.81
CA MET A 72 1.17 -1.54 -13.07
C MET A 72 2.03 -2.59 -13.76
N ASN A 73 1.45 -3.70 -14.20
CA ASN A 73 2.19 -4.75 -14.90
C ASN A 73 2.83 -4.27 -16.21
N ALA A 74 2.17 -3.37 -16.95
CA ALA A 74 2.70 -2.82 -18.19
C ALA A 74 3.91 -1.91 -18.00
N ILE A 75 4.08 -1.34 -16.81
CA ILE A 75 5.13 -0.36 -16.49
C ILE A 75 6.06 -0.81 -15.36
N TYR A 76 5.87 -2.03 -14.86
CA TYR A 76 6.53 -2.54 -13.67
C TYR A 76 8.06 -2.44 -13.76
N ASP A 77 8.63 -2.89 -14.89
CA ASP A 77 10.08 -2.85 -15.09
C ASP A 77 10.63 -1.42 -15.10
N HIS A 78 9.85 -0.44 -15.56
CA HIS A 78 10.27 0.96 -15.57
C HIS A 78 10.25 1.56 -14.17
N LEU A 79 9.19 1.30 -13.40
CA LEU A 79 9.12 1.74 -12.00
C LEU A 79 10.16 1.06 -11.12
N LYS A 80 10.40 -0.24 -11.32
CA LYS A 80 11.38 -1.02 -10.56
C LYS A 80 12.81 -0.51 -10.78
N ASN A 81 13.12 -0.08 -12.00
CA ASN A 81 14.44 0.44 -12.38
C ASN A 81 14.56 1.96 -12.19
N TYR A 82 13.52 2.64 -11.69
CA TYR A 82 13.59 4.05 -11.38
C TYR A 82 14.60 4.30 -10.25
N GLU A 83 15.57 5.19 -10.49
CA GLU A 83 16.60 5.54 -9.53
C GLU A 83 16.12 6.64 -8.58
N TRP A 84 16.19 6.38 -7.28
CA TRP A 84 15.84 7.33 -6.23
C TRP A 84 16.68 7.08 -4.97
N ASN A 85 16.76 8.10 -4.12
CA ASN A 85 17.49 8.03 -2.86
C ASN A 85 16.71 7.19 -1.85
N LYS A 86 17.01 5.90 -1.78
CA LYS A 86 16.38 4.99 -0.83
C LYS A 86 16.65 5.42 0.62
N PRO A 87 15.64 5.32 1.51
CA PRO A 87 15.80 5.68 2.90
C PRO A 87 16.80 4.75 3.60
N GLN A 88 17.69 5.33 4.41
CA GLN A 88 18.64 4.57 5.23
C GLN A 88 18.04 4.20 6.59
N GLU A 89 18.71 3.32 7.34
CA GLU A 89 18.35 3.03 8.71
C GLU A 89 18.24 4.32 9.54
N GLY A 90 17.23 4.38 10.42
CA GLY A 90 16.86 5.61 11.10
C GLY A 90 15.93 6.52 10.30
N HIS A 91 15.56 6.17 9.06
CA HIS A 91 14.51 6.83 8.28
C HIS A 91 13.16 6.11 8.40
N ALA A 92 12.05 6.85 8.38
CA ALA A 92 10.72 6.31 8.67
C ALA A 92 10.26 5.32 7.60
N LEU A 93 10.44 5.73 6.34
CA LEU A 93 10.17 4.89 5.19
C LEU A 93 11.07 3.65 5.16
N TYR A 94 12.28 3.70 5.75
CA TYR A 94 13.11 2.49 5.89
C TYR A 94 12.40 1.46 6.76
N TYR A 95 11.89 1.85 7.94
CA TYR A 95 11.17 0.91 8.80
C TYR A 95 9.87 0.39 8.17
N LEU A 96 9.13 1.22 7.42
CA LEU A 96 7.97 0.74 6.66
C LEU A 96 8.36 -0.27 5.58
N MET A 97 9.49 -0.07 4.89
CA MET A 97 10.03 -1.05 3.95
C MET A 97 10.48 -2.34 4.65
N GLN A 98 11.08 -2.25 5.85
CA GLN A 98 11.43 -3.44 6.64
C GLN A 98 10.19 -4.23 7.06
N GLU A 99 9.09 -3.55 7.40
CA GLU A 99 7.81 -4.21 7.68
C GLU A 99 7.28 -4.96 6.45
N ASN A 100 7.44 -4.40 5.25
CA ASN A 100 7.13 -5.12 4.01
C ASN A 100 7.98 -6.38 3.84
N ARG A 101 9.27 -6.35 4.20
CA ARG A 101 10.15 -7.54 4.18
C ARG A 101 9.68 -8.61 5.15
N GLU A 102 9.23 -8.23 6.34
CA GLU A 102 8.65 -9.21 7.29
C GLU A 102 7.33 -9.80 6.76
N LEU A 103 6.49 -8.99 6.12
CA LEU A 103 5.28 -9.48 5.44
C LEU A 103 5.61 -10.52 4.35
N GLU A 104 6.60 -10.24 3.51
CA GLU A 104 7.02 -11.18 2.46
C GLU A 104 7.49 -12.53 3.02
N LYS A 105 8.20 -12.52 4.16
CA LYS A 105 8.59 -13.77 4.84
C LYS A 105 7.36 -14.55 5.29
N ILE A 106 6.37 -13.90 5.91
CA ILE A 106 5.13 -14.56 6.36
C ILE A 106 4.37 -15.14 5.17
N LEU A 107 4.27 -14.40 4.05
CA LEU A 107 3.63 -14.86 2.81
C LEU A 107 4.38 -16.05 2.19
N SER A 108 5.72 -16.03 2.21
CA SER A 108 6.55 -17.13 1.72
C SER A 108 6.40 -18.39 2.58
N GLU A 109 6.40 -18.26 3.90
CA GLU A 109 6.12 -19.36 4.83
C GLU A 109 4.72 -19.94 4.57
N LEU A 110 3.71 -19.09 4.43
CA LEU A 110 2.35 -19.52 4.12
C LEU A 110 2.29 -20.27 2.79
N LYS A 111 2.95 -19.77 1.74
CA LYS A 111 3.06 -20.44 0.45
C LYS A 111 3.66 -21.84 0.58
N GLN A 112 4.68 -22.01 1.43
CA GLN A 112 5.28 -23.31 1.68
C GLN A 112 4.31 -24.25 2.41
N ASN A 113 3.64 -23.76 3.46
CA ASN A 113 2.64 -24.53 4.20
C ASN A 113 1.47 -25.01 3.32
N LEU A 114 1.09 -24.24 2.30
CA LEU A 114 0.09 -24.66 1.31
C LEU A 114 0.56 -25.86 0.48
N LYS A 115 1.83 -25.85 0.04
CA LYS A 115 2.44 -26.94 -0.73
C LYS A 115 2.52 -28.21 0.11
N ASP A 116 2.93 -28.06 1.36
CA ASP A 116 3.11 -29.17 2.31
C ASP A 116 1.78 -29.66 2.91
N ARG A 117 0.66 -29.03 2.53
CA ARG A 117 -0.68 -29.30 3.07
C ARG A 117 -0.75 -29.21 4.60
N ALA A 118 0.09 -28.36 5.20
CA ALA A 118 0.20 -28.14 6.63
C ALA A 118 -0.89 -27.18 7.15
N TYR A 119 -2.15 -27.61 7.13
CA TYR A 119 -3.32 -26.76 7.41
C TYR A 119 -3.24 -26.00 8.74
N LYS A 120 -2.90 -26.70 9.84
CA LYS A 120 -2.81 -26.10 11.18
C LYS A 120 -1.74 -25.01 11.25
N VAL A 121 -0.62 -25.20 10.55
CA VAL A 121 0.47 -24.21 10.50
C VAL A 121 0.06 -23.03 9.62
N ALA A 122 -0.56 -23.28 8.47
CA ALA A 122 -1.08 -22.23 7.60
C ALA A 122 -2.07 -21.31 8.34
N LYS A 123 -2.94 -21.87 9.19
CA LYS A 123 -3.86 -21.10 10.04
C LYS A 123 -3.12 -20.15 10.99
N ILE A 124 -2.02 -20.60 11.59
CA ILE A 124 -1.16 -19.76 12.45
C ILE A 124 -0.51 -18.64 11.61
N ASN A 125 0.01 -18.97 10.42
CA ASN A 125 0.61 -17.97 9.51
C ASN A 125 -0.40 -16.90 9.09
N VAL A 126 -1.64 -17.26 8.79
CA VAL A 126 -2.70 -16.29 8.47
C VAL A 126 -2.99 -15.36 9.64
N SER A 127 -3.00 -15.85 10.88
CA SER A 127 -3.14 -14.99 12.05
C SER A 127 -1.99 -13.97 12.18
N LYS A 128 -0.76 -14.34 11.78
CA LYS A 128 0.37 -13.38 11.76
C LYS A 128 0.15 -12.25 10.75
N LEU A 129 -0.56 -12.50 9.64
CA LEU A 129 -0.86 -11.47 8.64
C LEU A 129 -1.74 -10.33 9.21
N LEU A 130 -2.51 -10.59 10.28
CA LEU A 130 -3.29 -9.55 10.95
C LEU A 130 -2.43 -8.46 11.58
N LEU A 131 -1.17 -8.75 11.89
CA LEU A 131 -0.23 -7.77 12.43
C LEU A 131 0.03 -6.61 11.45
N MET A 132 -0.23 -6.82 10.15
CA MET A 132 -0.15 -5.76 9.14
C MET A 132 -1.16 -4.63 9.35
N GLU A 133 -2.21 -4.84 10.16
CA GLU A 133 -3.11 -3.76 10.55
C GLU A 133 -2.36 -2.59 11.21
N HIS A 134 -1.32 -2.87 12.00
CA HIS A 134 -0.50 -1.82 12.60
C HIS A 134 0.27 -1.01 11.56
N HIS A 135 0.79 -1.68 10.53
CA HIS A 135 1.47 -1.04 9.41
C HIS A 135 0.53 -0.15 8.61
N TYR A 136 -0.66 -0.66 8.24
CA TYR A 136 -1.67 0.13 7.53
C TYR A 136 -2.12 1.34 8.35
N ARG A 137 -2.43 1.16 9.63
CA ARG A 137 -2.83 2.27 10.52
C ARG A 137 -1.75 3.34 10.67
N ARG A 138 -0.46 2.98 10.71
CA ARG A 138 0.61 3.97 10.78
C ARG A 138 0.62 4.84 9.52
N LYS A 139 0.52 4.23 8.34
CA LYS A 139 0.46 5.00 7.10
C LYS A 139 -0.78 5.88 7.04
N GLU A 140 -1.93 5.30 7.31
CA GLU A 140 -3.24 5.95 7.31
C GLU A 140 -3.36 7.13 8.28
N ASN A 141 -2.84 7.01 9.50
CA ASN A 141 -3.01 8.04 10.53
C ASN A 141 -1.84 9.02 10.64
N ILE A 142 -0.73 8.77 9.92
CA ILE A 142 0.50 9.56 10.03
C ILE A 142 1.06 9.89 8.67
N LEU A 143 1.44 8.90 7.86
CA LEU A 143 2.08 9.15 6.56
C LEU A 143 1.14 9.87 5.59
N PHE A 144 -0.04 9.32 5.33
CA PHE A 144 -0.98 9.87 4.35
C PHE A 144 -1.46 11.28 4.71
N PRO A 145 -1.88 11.59 5.96
CA PRO A 145 -2.25 12.96 6.33
C PRO A 145 -1.11 13.98 6.19
N PHE A 146 0.12 13.49 6.20
CA PHE A 146 1.30 14.32 5.99
C PHE A 146 1.57 14.55 4.51
N LEU A 147 1.52 13.48 3.71
CA LEU A 147 1.63 13.56 2.26
C LEU A 147 0.50 14.43 1.66
N GLU A 148 -0.72 14.34 2.16
CA GLU A 148 -1.87 15.16 1.73
C GLU A 148 -1.65 16.67 1.92
N LYS A 149 -0.80 17.09 2.85
CA LYS A 149 -0.46 18.51 3.05
C LYS A 149 0.59 19.02 2.07
N ILE A 150 1.40 18.12 1.51
CA ILE A 150 2.58 18.45 0.70
C ILE A 150 2.31 18.19 -0.78
N TRP A 151 1.64 17.09 -1.10
CA TRP A 151 1.35 16.68 -2.46
C TRP A 151 0.15 17.45 -3.01
N GLU A 152 0.37 18.15 -4.12
CA GLU A 152 -0.73 18.74 -4.91
C GLU A 152 -1.67 17.66 -5.47
N ASN A 153 -1.11 16.50 -5.82
CA ASN A 153 -1.82 15.36 -6.39
C ASN A 153 -1.99 14.23 -5.35
N CYS A 154 -2.78 14.49 -4.29
CA CYS A 154 -2.93 13.56 -3.17
C CYS A 154 -4.15 12.63 -3.24
N LEU A 155 -5.07 12.80 -4.20
CA LEU A 155 -6.27 11.97 -4.31
C LEU A 155 -5.98 10.47 -4.49
N PRO A 156 -4.90 10.02 -5.17
CA PRO A 156 -4.54 8.60 -5.25
C PRO A 156 -4.36 7.92 -3.89
N LEU A 157 -4.08 8.65 -2.82
CA LEU A 157 -4.02 8.08 -1.48
C LEU A 157 -5.38 7.46 -1.08
N SER A 158 -6.51 8.02 -1.53
CA SER A 158 -7.84 7.43 -1.32
C SER A 158 -8.01 6.04 -1.95
N VAL A 159 -7.32 5.77 -3.06
CA VAL A 159 -7.27 4.45 -3.69
C VAL A 159 -6.48 3.47 -2.81
N MET A 160 -5.37 3.92 -2.22
CA MET A 160 -4.58 3.12 -1.27
C MET A 160 -5.39 2.75 -0.02
N TRP A 161 -6.14 3.70 0.56
CA TRP A 161 -7.08 3.43 1.66
C TRP A 161 -8.09 2.35 1.27
N SER A 162 -8.69 2.47 0.10
CA SER A 162 -9.69 1.51 -0.37
C SER A 162 -9.09 0.11 -0.62
N LEU A 163 -7.82 0.01 -1.01
CA LEU A 163 -7.10 -1.27 -1.13
C LEU A 163 -6.77 -1.86 0.26
N HIS A 164 -6.44 -1.04 1.26
CA HIS A 164 -6.26 -1.54 2.63
C HIS A 164 -7.56 -2.16 3.17
N ASP A 165 -8.71 -1.53 2.88
CA ASP A 165 -10.02 -2.07 3.28
C ASP A 165 -10.32 -3.41 2.62
N ASP A 166 -9.97 -3.58 1.34
CA ASP A 166 -10.10 -4.87 0.65
C ASP A 166 -9.23 -5.95 1.32
N ILE A 167 -7.97 -5.62 1.66
CA ILE A 167 -7.06 -6.53 2.37
C ILE A 167 -7.66 -6.95 3.72
N ARG A 168 -8.17 -5.98 4.50
CA ARG A 168 -8.81 -6.25 5.80
C ARG A 168 -10.01 -7.18 5.65
N MET A 169 -10.87 -6.90 4.67
CA MET A 169 -12.05 -7.70 4.40
C MET A 169 -11.66 -9.13 4.03
N LYS A 170 -10.68 -9.31 3.13
CA LYS A 170 -10.24 -10.63 2.67
C LYS A 170 -9.54 -11.44 3.76
N LEU A 171 -8.71 -10.80 4.58
CA LEU A 171 -8.12 -11.45 5.76
C LEU A 171 -9.20 -11.91 6.75
N LYS A 172 -10.21 -11.07 7.02
CA LYS A 172 -11.32 -11.45 7.91
C LYS A 172 -12.10 -12.64 7.37
N GLN A 173 -12.46 -12.61 6.08
CA GLN A 173 -13.11 -13.75 5.41
C GLN A 173 -12.25 -15.02 5.51
N LEU A 174 -10.94 -14.90 5.29
CA LEU A 174 -10.01 -16.02 5.34
C LEU A 174 -9.92 -16.64 6.74
N LEU A 175 -9.90 -15.82 7.78
CA LEU A 175 -9.91 -16.30 9.16
C LEU A 175 -11.21 -17.02 9.51
N THR A 176 -12.35 -16.48 9.09
CA THR A 176 -13.65 -17.11 9.31
C THR A 176 -13.68 -18.50 8.69
N ILE A 177 -13.37 -18.63 7.40
CA ILE A 177 -13.42 -19.94 6.73
C ILE A 177 -12.39 -20.93 7.30
N LEU A 178 -11.19 -20.47 7.69
CA LEU A 178 -10.20 -21.32 8.36
C LEU A 178 -10.63 -21.74 9.77
N SER A 179 -11.53 -21.00 10.41
CA SER A 179 -12.10 -21.35 11.71
C SER A 179 -13.20 -22.40 11.62
N GLU A 180 -13.96 -22.37 10.52
CA GLU A 180 -15.10 -23.27 10.26
C GLU A 180 -14.71 -24.60 9.60
N ASN A 181 -13.46 -24.71 9.13
CA ASN A 181 -12.95 -25.90 8.44
C ASN A 181 -11.77 -26.54 9.17
N GLU A 182 -11.59 -27.86 8.99
CA GLU A 182 -10.46 -28.63 9.54
C GLU A 182 -9.36 -28.95 8.52
N GLY A 183 -9.53 -28.51 7.27
CA GLY A 183 -8.59 -28.77 6.18
C GLY A 183 -8.74 -27.78 5.03
N PHE A 184 -7.84 -27.85 4.06
CA PHE A 184 -7.88 -26.99 2.89
C PHE A 184 -9.03 -27.37 1.95
N THR A 185 -9.78 -26.36 1.52
CA THR A 185 -10.81 -26.47 0.47
C THR A 185 -10.39 -25.63 -0.76
N PRO A 186 -10.98 -25.85 -1.95
CA PRO A 186 -10.76 -24.99 -3.11
C PRO A 186 -11.04 -23.52 -2.83
N GLU A 187 -12.06 -23.22 -2.03
CA GLU A 187 -12.41 -21.87 -1.60
C GLU A 187 -11.30 -21.23 -0.76
N ILE A 188 -10.72 -21.97 0.20
CA ILE A 188 -9.58 -21.50 1.00
C ILE A 188 -8.37 -21.20 0.10
N PHE A 189 -8.08 -22.06 -0.89
CA PHE A 189 -6.99 -21.79 -1.84
C PHE A 189 -7.23 -20.53 -2.66
N SER A 190 -8.45 -20.34 -3.16
CA SER A 190 -8.82 -19.13 -3.91
C SER A 190 -8.62 -17.89 -3.05
N LEU A 191 -9.14 -17.89 -1.83
CA LEU A 191 -9.09 -16.74 -0.94
C LEU A 191 -7.67 -16.41 -0.46
N ILE A 192 -6.83 -17.43 -0.24
CA ILE A 192 -5.40 -17.20 0.02
C ILE A 192 -4.70 -16.59 -1.20
N GLY A 193 -5.05 -17.05 -2.41
CA GLY A 193 -4.55 -16.44 -3.65
C GLY A 193 -4.92 -14.96 -3.78
N GLU A 194 -6.15 -14.59 -3.44
CA GLU A 194 -6.60 -13.20 -3.41
C GLU A 194 -5.84 -12.36 -2.37
N VAL A 195 -5.65 -12.88 -1.15
CA VAL A 195 -4.85 -12.21 -0.11
C VAL A 195 -3.41 -12.00 -0.58
N PHE A 196 -2.79 -13.00 -1.22
CA PHE A 196 -1.44 -12.87 -1.77
C PHE A 196 -1.37 -11.77 -2.81
N PHE A 197 -2.32 -11.79 -3.76
CA PHE A 197 -2.38 -10.80 -4.82
C PHE A 197 -2.49 -9.38 -4.27
N LEU A 198 -3.42 -9.14 -3.33
CA LEU A 198 -3.61 -7.83 -2.74
C LEU A 198 -2.40 -7.36 -1.92
N MET A 199 -1.79 -8.24 -1.12
CA MET A 199 -0.67 -7.87 -0.26
C MET A 199 0.61 -7.59 -1.05
N TYR A 200 0.96 -8.43 -2.03
CA TYR A 200 2.11 -8.14 -2.91
C TYR A 200 1.86 -6.92 -3.80
N GLY A 201 0.61 -6.74 -4.27
CA GLY A 201 0.19 -5.55 -5.02
C GLY A 201 0.33 -4.27 -4.19
N MET A 202 0.04 -4.33 -2.88
CA MET A 202 0.21 -3.24 -1.94
C MET A 202 1.68 -2.88 -1.71
N ILE A 203 2.54 -3.87 -1.43
CA ILE A 203 3.99 -3.66 -1.30
C ILE A 203 4.55 -3.01 -2.58
N SER A 204 4.13 -3.48 -3.75
CA SER A 204 4.57 -2.94 -5.03
C SER A 204 4.18 -1.47 -5.20
N LYS A 205 2.93 -1.09 -4.90
CA LYS A 205 2.49 0.32 -5.01
C LYS A 205 3.22 1.23 -4.02
N GLU A 206 3.43 0.75 -2.81
CA GLU A 206 4.18 1.48 -1.81
C GLU A 206 5.62 1.75 -2.25
N GLU A 207 6.36 0.70 -2.63
CA GLU A 207 7.80 0.81 -2.86
C GLU A 207 8.18 1.34 -4.24
N LEU A 208 7.29 1.16 -5.22
CA LEU A 208 7.51 1.63 -6.58
C LEU A 208 6.93 3.00 -6.85
N ILE A 209 5.96 3.46 -6.04
CA ILE A 209 5.27 4.74 -6.28
C ILE A 209 5.32 5.64 -5.05
N ILE A 210 4.70 5.22 -3.94
CA ILE A 210 4.48 6.11 -2.79
C ILE A 210 5.80 6.51 -2.12
N TYR A 211 6.69 5.56 -1.82
CA TYR A 211 7.94 5.84 -1.12
C TYR A 211 8.97 6.60 -1.95
N PRO A 212 9.15 6.33 -3.26
CA PRO A 212 9.97 7.18 -4.12
C PRO A 212 9.49 8.64 -4.13
N VAL A 213 8.19 8.86 -4.38
CA VAL A 213 7.65 10.23 -4.41
C VAL A 213 7.74 10.89 -3.04
N ALA A 214 7.48 10.13 -1.97
CA ALA A 214 7.61 10.65 -0.61
C ALA A 214 9.06 11.08 -0.31
N MET A 215 10.07 10.27 -0.65
CA MET A 215 11.47 10.66 -0.44
C MET A 215 11.88 11.90 -1.22
N GLU A 216 11.31 12.10 -2.41
CA GLU A 216 11.65 13.24 -3.27
C GLU A 216 10.89 14.53 -2.92
N THR A 217 9.79 14.42 -2.16
CA THR A 217 8.93 15.56 -1.80
C THR A 217 9.05 15.98 -0.34
N LEU A 218 9.44 15.06 0.56
CA LEU A 218 9.55 15.34 1.99
C LEU A 218 10.90 15.98 2.34
N THR A 219 10.87 17.15 2.99
CA THR A 219 12.11 17.77 3.49
C THR A 219 12.63 17.10 4.77
N SER A 220 13.92 17.23 5.07
CA SER A 220 14.53 16.65 6.30
C SER A 220 13.87 17.14 7.60
N LYS A 221 13.25 18.33 7.61
CA LYS A 221 12.56 18.88 8.79
C LYS A 221 11.21 18.21 9.01
N GLU A 222 10.44 18.12 7.94
CA GLU A 222 9.15 17.44 7.86
C GLU A 222 9.25 15.96 8.24
N LEU A 223 10.35 15.32 7.84
CA LEU A 223 10.69 13.95 8.24
C LEU A 223 10.99 13.82 9.75
N ARG A 224 11.61 14.80 10.40
CA ARG A 224 11.80 14.78 11.86
C ARG A 224 10.49 14.89 12.63
N ASP A 225 9.55 15.70 12.13
CA ASP A 225 8.22 15.81 12.72
C ASP A 225 7.41 14.52 12.57
N PHE A 226 7.66 13.72 11.52
CA PHE A 226 7.12 12.36 11.40
C PHE A 226 7.60 11.45 12.55
N PHE A 227 8.90 11.50 12.90
CA PHE A 227 9.49 10.67 13.96
C PHE A 227 9.05 11.04 15.36
N SER A 228 8.97 12.34 15.66
CA SER A 228 8.53 12.80 16.98
C SER A 228 7.09 12.38 17.27
N ASN A 229 6.23 12.36 16.23
CA ASN A 229 4.85 11.90 16.34
C ASN A 229 4.69 10.38 16.45
N GLN A 230 5.56 9.57 15.80
CA GLN A 230 5.60 8.12 15.97
C GLN A 230 5.92 7.71 17.41
N ASN A 231 7.03 8.23 17.96
CA ASN A 231 7.45 7.90 19.33
C ASN A 231 6.41 8.36 20.36
N ARG A 232 5.87 9.58 20.21
CA ARG A 232 4.88 10.13 21.14
C ARG A 232 3.55 9.39 21.10
N ARG A 233 3.13 8.85 19.95
CA ARG A 233 1.90 8.04 19.84
C ARG A 233 2.09 6.61 20.34
N ILE A 234 3.26 6.01 20.13
CA ILE A 234 3.61 4.69 20.69
C ILE A 234 3.69 4.79 22.22
N GLU A 235 4.32 5.83 22.76
CA GLU A 235 4.36 6.12 24.21
C GLU A 235 2.94 6.34 24.77
N GLN A 236 2.11 7.15 24.11
CA GLN A 236 0.72 7.37 24.56
C GLN A 236 -0.17 6.13 24.46
N ALA A 237 0.04 5.27 23.45
CA ALA A 237 -0.67 4.01 23.32
C ALA A 237 -0.23 3.00 24.39
N ALA A 238 1.08 2.93 24.68
CA ALA A 238 1.65 2.10 25.73
C ALA A 238 1.12 2.50 27.12
N ILE A 239 1.07 3.82 27.41
CA ILE A 239 0.51 4.38 28.65
C ILE A 239 -0.98 4.05 28.80
N ARG A 240 -1.75 4.01 27.71
CA ARG A 240 -3.19 3.66 27.73
C ARG A 240 -3.47 2.17 27.84
N SER A 241 -2.51 1.32 27.45
CA SER A 241 -2.60 -0.14 27.56
C SER A 241 -2.04 -0.69 28.88
N ASP A 242 -1.46 0.17 29.72
CA ASP A 242 -0.90 -0.21 31.02
C ASP A 242 -2.02 -0.46 32.05
N PRO A 243 -2.16 -1.68 32.61
CA PRO A 243 -3.20 -1.98 33.59
C PRO A 243 -3.11 -1.12 34.86
N GLU A 244 -1.95 -0.54 35.18
CA GLU A 244 -1.80 0.36 36.33
C GLU A 244 -2.42 1.76 36.11
N TYR A 245 -2.63 2.19 34.87
CA TYR A 245 -3.29 3.48 34.59
C TYR A 245 -4.83 3.40 34.65
N ASN A 246 -5.41 2.21 34.49
CA ASN A 246 -6.86 1.98 34.61
C ASN A 246 -7.35 1.86 36.06
N THR A 247 -6.46 1.68 37.02
CA THR A 247 -6.80 1.64 38.46
C THR A 247 -6.75 3.00 39.14
N ILE A 248 -6.04 3.99 38.55
CA ILE A 248 -5.92 5.34 39.13
C ILE A 248 -7.13 6.24 38.75
N GLY A 249 -7.88 5.88 37.70
CA GLY A 249 -9.05 6.64 37.22
C GLY A 249 -10.38 6.42 37.96
N HIS A 250 -10.44 5.57 39.00
CA HIS A 250 -11.70 5.24 39.68
C HIS A 250 -11.76 5.51 41.19
N ASN A 251 -10.80 6.24 41.76
CA ASN A 251 -10.80 6.55 43.21
C ASN A 251 -10.64 8.04 43.57
N LEU A 252 -11.02 8.97 42.68
CA LEU A 252 -10.96 10.42 42.95
C LEU A 252 -12.32 11.13 43.00
N HIS A 253 -13.43 10.43 43.20
CA HIS A 253 -14.77 11.03 43.42
C HIS A 253 -15.53 10.43 44.62
N ARG A 254 -14.85 10.22 45.75
CA ARG A 254 -15.50 10.13 47.07
C ARG A 254 -14.65 10.82 48.13
N ARG A 255 -14.79 12.13 48.22
CA ARG A 255 -14.64 12.94 49.45
C ARG A 255 -15.02 14.39 49.15
N LYS A 256 -16.32 14.65 49.17
CA LYS A 256 -17.00 15.69 49.96
C LYS A 256 -18.49 15.51 49.79
#